data_AF-A0A9D1YRU3-F1
#
_entry.id   AF-A0A9D1YRU3-F1
#
_cell.length_a   1.000
_cell.length_b   1.000
_cell.length_c   1.000
_cell.angle_alpha   90.00
_cell.angle_beta   90.00
_cell.angle_gamma   90.00
#
_symmetry.space_group_name_H-M   'P 1'
#
loop_
_entity.id
_entity.type
_entity.pdbx_description
1 polymer ?
#
loop_
_entity_poly.entity_id
_entity_poly.type
_entity_poly.pdbx_seq_one_letter_code
_entity_poly.pdbx_strand_id
1 'polypeptide(L)' 'MAYIKRAAENTIARLSEMFPVLLVTGPRQVGKTTLLQKLAEAQRSE' A
#
# COMPACT_ATOMS: atom_id res chain seq x y z
N MET A 1 4.21 16.34 8.03
CA MET A 1 2.78 16.01 7.84
C MET A 1 2.53 14.60 8.34
N ALA A 2 1.43 14.36 9.05
CA ALA A 2 1.04 13.00 9.43
C ALA A 2 0.58 12.21 8.19
N TYR A 3 0.78 10.89 8.22
CA TYR A 3 0.30 9.99 7.17
C TYR A 3 -1.24 9.96 7.14
N ILE A 4 -1.83 9.99 5.94
CA ILE A 4 -3.27 9.87 5.73
C ILE A 4 -3.58 8.43 5.34
N LYS A 5 -4.38 7.75 6.16
CA LYS A 5 -4.84 6.38 5.89
C LYS A 5 -5.58 6.31 4.56
N ARG A 6 -5.18 5.38 3.70
CA ARG A 6 -5.78 5.18 2.38
C ARG A 6 -6.79 4.03 2.42
N ALA A 7 -7.93 4.24 1.77
CA ALA A 7 -8.95 3.19 1.65
C ALA A 7 -8.42 1.90 1.00
N ALA A 8 -7.42 2.02 0.11
CA ALA A 8 -6.82 0.89 -0.59
C ALA A 8 -5.93 0.00 0.29
N GLU A 9 -5.55 0.40 1.51
CA GLU A 9 -4.66 -0.38 2.38
C GLU A 9 -5.18 -1.80 2.64
N ASN A 10 -6.44 -1.91 3.09
CA ASN A 10 -7.04 -3.20 3.42
C ASN A 10 -7.17 -4.10 2.18
N THR A 11 -7.50 -3.51 1.03
CA THR A 11 -7.62 -4.24 -0.23
C THR A 11 -6.26 -4.78 -0.67
N ILE A 12 -5.19 -3.97 -0.59
CA ILE A 12 -3.84 -4.40 -0.98
C ILE A 12 -3.35 -5.52 -0.06
N ALA A 13 -3.52 -5.39 1.26
CA ALA A 13 -3.10 -6.43 2.22
C ALA A 13 -3.80 -7.77 1.95
N ARG A 14 -5.13 -7.76 1.79
CA ARG A 14 -5.89 -8.96 1.47
C ARG A 14 -5.47 -9.58 0.13
N LEU A 15 -5.25 -8.75 -0.91
CA LEU A 15 -4.87 -9.24 -2.22
C LEU A 15 -3.42 -9.77 -2.24
N SER A 16 -2.52 -9.24 -1.41
CA SER A 16 -1.13 -9.74 -1.30
C SER A 16 -1.01 -11.15 -0.73
N GLU A 17 -2.01 -11.61 0.04
CA GLU A 17 -2.09 -13.00 0.50
C GLU A 17 -2.49 -13.96 -0.63
N MET A 18 -3.20 -13.47 -1.64
CA MET A 18 -3.76 -14.30 -2.72
C MET A 18 -2.93 -14.26 -3.99
N PHE A 19 -2.26 -13.13 -4.27
CA PHE A 19 -1.52 -12.92 -5.51
C PHE A 19 -0.04 -12.61 -5.21
N PRO A 20 0.90 -13.33 -5.84
CA PRO A 20 2.33 -13.10 -5.61
C PRO A 20 2.82 -11.74 -6.14
N VAL A 21 2.08 -11.13 -7.08
CA VAL A 21 2.43 -9.85 -7.68
C VAL A 21 1.17 -8.99 -7.83
N LEU A 22 1.26 -7.74 -7.38
CA LEU A 22 0.21 -6.72 -7.52
C LEU A 22 0.78 -5.46 -8.18
N LEU A 23 0.02 -4.88 -9.12
CA LEU A 23 0.34 -3.60 -9.73
C LEU A 23 -0.59 -2.50 -9.19
N VAL A 24 -0.02 -1.49 -8.52
CA VAL A 24 -0.75 -0.31 -8.06
C VAL A 24 -0.51 0.86 -9.01
N THR A 25 -1.57 1.30 -9.68
CA THR A 25 -1.54 2.38 -10.69
C THR A 25 -2.39 3.59 -10.28
N GLY A 26 -2.31 4.69 -11.03
CA GLY A 26 -3.10 5.91 -10.85
C GLY A 26 -2.33 7.22 -11.11
N PRO A 27 -3.00 8.39 -11.08
CA PRO A 27 -2.40 9.69 -11.44
C PRO A 27 -1.16 10.07 -10.64
N ARG A 28 -0.31 10.96 -11.17
CA ARG A 28 0.90 11.43 -10.46
C ARG A 28 0.51 12.12 -9.13
N GLN A 29 1.37 12.04 -8.12
CA GLN A 29 1.22 12.72 -6.82
C GLN A 29 0.02 12.31 -5.94
N VAL A 30 -0.74 11.27 -6.29
CA VAL A 30 -1.86 10.80 -5.42
C VAL A 30 -1.42 10.03 -4.17
N GLY A 31 -0.11 9.80 -3.99
CA GLY A 31 0.45 9.13 -2.80
C GLY A 31 0.65 7.62 -2.91
N LYS A 32 0.70 7.06 -4.13
CA LYS A 32 0.89 5.61 -4.38
C LYS A 32 2.19 5.07 -3.76
N THR A 33 3.31 5.75 -3.98
CA THR A 33 4.62 5.36 -3.42
C THR A 33 4.60 5.38 -1.90
N THR A 34 4.02 6.43 -1.32
CA THR A 34 3.92 6.58 0.14
C THR A 34 3.08 5.47 0.78
N LEU A 35 1.98 5.08 0.13
CA LEU A 35 1.15 3.95 0.57
C LEU A 35 1.94 2.63 0.57
N LEU A 36 2.61 2.31 -0.53
CA LEU A 36 3.38 1.06 -0.64
C LEU A 36 4.56 1.00 0.34
N GLN A 37 5.26 2.12 0.55
CA GLN A 37 6.33 2.22 1.55
C GLN A 37 5.78 1.94 2.96
N LYS A 38 4.62 2.50 3.30
CA LYS A 38 4.02 2.31 4.62
C LYS A 38 3.61 0.86 4.88
N LEU A 39 3.03 0.19 3.88
CA LEU A 39 2.67 -1.23 3.96
C LEU A 39 3.91 -2.12 4.07
N ALA A 40 4.98 -1.82 3.33
CA ALA A 40 6.23 -2.57 3.38
C ALA A 40 6.97 -2.39 4.72
N GLU A 41 6.86 -1.22 5.36
CA GLU A 41 7.35 -1.02 6.73
C GLU A 41 6.57 -1.87 7.74
N ALA A 42 5.24 -1.87 7.64
CA ALA A 42 4.39 -2.65 8.55
C ALA A 42 4.73 -4.14 8.52
N GLN A 43 4.91 -4.73 7.32
CA GLN A 43 5.28 -6.14 7.17
C GLN A 43 6.68 -6.51 7.67
N ARG A 44 7.61 -5.56 7.80
CA ARG A 44 8.96 -5.83 8.35
C ARG A 44 8.98 -5.86 9.88
N SER A 45 7.95 -5.32 10.50
CA SER A 45 7.80 -5.25 11.96
C SER A 45 6.94 -6.39 12.54
N GLU A 46 6.49 -7.31 11.69
CA GLU A 46 5.86 -8.59 12.03
C GLU A 46 6.87 -9.73 11.85
#